data_AF-A0A2V8YQ29-F1
#
_entry.id   AF-A0A2V8YQ29-F1
#
_cell.length_a   1.000
_cell.length_b   1.000
_cell.length_c   1.000
_cell.angle_alpha   90.00
_cell.angle_beta   90.00
_cell.angle_gamma   90.00
#
_symmetry.space_group_name_H-M   'P 1'
#
loop_
_entity.id
_entity.type
_entity.pdbx_description
1 polymer ?
#
loop_
_entity_poly.entity_id
_entity_poly.type
_entity_poly.pdbx_seq_one_letter_code
_entity_poly.pdbx_strand_id
1 'polypeptide(L)' 'MSLSELVRAYRLRAGDFGRPVALSAFALSLIETERLFSAYEEDYHIGRFFHFTESYGQKFSINGFSSTHVSIDAEIETIL' A
#
# COMPACT_ATOMS: atom_id res chain seq x y z
N MET A 1 7.18 -9.71 1.00
CA MET A 1 6.20 -9.80 -0.11
C MET A 1 6.81 -9.07 -1.28
N SER A 2 6.71 -9.62 -2.50
CA SER A 2 7.11 -8.90 -3.73
C SER A 2 6.04 -7.89 -4.15
N LEU A 3 6.37 -7.01 -5.09
CA LEU A 3 5.43 -6.00 -5.60
C LEU A 3 4.22 -6.67 -6.26
N SER A 4 4.43 -7.69 -7.09
CA SER A 4 3.36 -8.43 -7.77
C SER A 4 2.45 -9.17 -6.77
N GLU A 5 3.00 -9.73 -5.71
CA GLU A 5 2.22 -10.34 -4.62
C GLU A 5 1.36 -9.30 -3.90
N LEU A 6 1.92 -8.12 -3.62
CA LEU A 6 1.22 -7.04 -2.95
C LEU A 6 0.08 -6.48 -3.81
N VAL A 7 0.31 -6.25 -5.11
CA VAL A 7 -0.73 -5.77 -6.02
C VAL A 7 -1.85 -6.80 -6.17
N ARG A 8 -1.51 -8.10 -6.24
CA ARG A 8 -2.52 -9.16 -6.21
C ARG A 8 -3.32 -9.15 -4.91
N ALA A 9 -2.65 -9.03 -3.76
CA ALA A 9 -3.28 -8.95 -2.45
C ALA A 9 -4.19 -7.72 -2.31
N TYR A 10 -3.78 -6.58 -2.86
CA TYR A 10 -4.57 -5.37 -2.94
C TYR A 10 -5.83 -5.58 -3.79
N ARG A 11 -5.69 -6.09 -5.03
CA ARG A 11 -6.83 -6.33 -5.93
C ARG A 11 -7.89 -7.27 -5.34
N LEU A 12 -7.46 -8.30 -4.60
CA LEU A 12 -8.39 -9.20 -3.91
C LEU A 12 -9.24 -8.50 -2.84
N ARG A 13 -8.75 -7.39 -2.26
CA ARG A 13 -9.43 -6.62 -1.21
C ARG A 13 -10.17 -5.40 -1.75
N ALA A 14 -9.55 -4.69 -2.68
CA ALA A 14 -10.07 -3.48 -3.30
C ALA A 14 -11.20 -3.78 -4.30
N GLY A 15 -11.14 -4.95 -4.95
CA GLY A 15 -11.94 -5.29 -6.13
C GLY A 15 -11.41 -4.61 -7.40
N ASP A 16 -11.18 -3.29 -7.33
CA ASP A 16 -10.68 -2.46 -8.44
C ASP A 16 -9.58 -1.49 -7.97
N PHE A 17 -8.79 -0.98 -8.91
CA PHE A 17 -7.75 0.02 -8.64
C PHE A 17 -8.34 1.38 -8.20
N GLY A 18 -7.51 2.22 -7.58
CA GLY A 18 -7.91 3.52 -7.04
C GLY A 18 -8.81 3.46 -5.79
N ARG A 19 -9.17 2.29 -5.29
CA ARG A 19 -9.99 2.15 -4.07
C ARG A 19 -9.13 2.03 -2.82
N PRO A 20 -9.39 2.81 -1.76
CA PRO A 20 -8.62 2.74 -0.53
C PRO A 20 -8.83 1.39 0.17
N VAL A 21 -7.73 0.73 0.52
CA VAL A 21 -7.70 -0.51 1.31
C VAL A 21 -6.96 -0.24 2.61
N ALA A 22 -7.52 -0.67 3.73
CA ALA A 22 -6.87 -0.55 5.03
C ALA A 22 -5.53 -1.30 5.03
N LEU A 23 -4.46 -0.66 5.52
CA LEU A 23 -3.13 -1.26 5.63
C LEU A 23 -3.13 -2.51 6.55
N SER A 24 -4.02 -2.54 7.55
CA SER A 24 -4.21 -3.70 8.41
C SER A 24 -4.83 -4.90 7.69
N ALA A 25 -5.49 -4.72 6.55
CA ALA A 25 -6.11 -5.81 5.80
C ALA A 25 -5.07 -6.76 5.19
N PHE A 26 -3.82 -6.32 5.00
CA PHE A 26 -2.74 -7.12 4.43
C PHE A 26 -2.22 -8.22 5.37
N ALA A 27 -2.73 -8.27 6.61
CA ALA A 27 -2.43 -9.31 7.61
C ALA A 27 -0.93 -9.48 7.92
N LEU A 28 -0.17 -8.39 7.81
CA LEU A 28 1.22 -8.27 8.24
C LEU A 28 1.25 -7.67 9.66
N SER A 29 2.32 -7.90 10.40
CA SER A 29 2.54 -7.17 11.66
C SER A 29 2.75 -5.67 11.41
N LEU A 30 2.62 -4.86 12.47
CA LEU A 30 2.84 -3.40 12.40
C LEU A 30 4.18 -3.06 11.71
N ILE A 31 5.27 -3.65 12.21
CA ILE A 31 6.63 -3.39 11.72
C ILE A 31 6.81 -3.85 10.26
N GLU A 32 6.21 -4.97 9.89
CA GLU A 32 6.30 -5.48 8.51
C GLU A 32 5.54 -4.60 7.53
N THR A 33 4.34 -4.14 7.90
CA THR A 33 3.55 -3.20 7.10
C THR A 33 4.33 -1.90 6.91
N GLU A 34 4.81 -1.30 7.99
CA GLU A 34 5.55 -0.03 7.93
C GLU A 34 6.79 -0.15 7.05
N ARG A 35 7.61 -1.19 7.24
CA ARG A 35 8.81 -1.42 6.43
C ARG A 35 8.49 -1.65 4.96
N LEU A 36 7.50 -2.49 4.65
CA LEU A 36 7.16 -2.86 3.28
C LEU A 36 6.65 -1.66 2.47
N PHE A 37 5.66 -0.95 3.02
CA PHE A 37 5.07 0.19 2.31
C PHE A 37 6.01 1.40 2.27
N SER A 38 6.84 1.61 3.30
CA SER A 38 7.89 2.63 3.28
C SER A 38 8.91 2.38 2.16
N ALA A 39 9.36 1.12 2.00
CA ALA A 39 10.31 0.76 0.95
C ALA A 39 9.74 0.99 -0.46
N TYR A 40 8.44 0.73 -0.68
CA TYR A 40 7.80 1.00 -1.98
C TYR A 40 7.49 2.47 -2.21
N GLU A 41 7.14 3.23 -1.17
CA GLU A 41 6.90 4.66 -1.28
C GLU A 41 8.21 5.42 -1.59
N GLU A 42 9.34 4.97 -1.02
CA GLU A 42 10.66 5.58 -1.25
C GLU A 42 11.18 5.36 -2.68
N ASP A 43 10.85 4.22 -3.31
CA ASP A 43 11.20 3.96 -4.70
C ASP A 43 10.28 4.73 -5.64
N TYR A 44 10.77 5.83 -6.23
CA TYR A 44 9.99 6.66 -7.16
C TYR A 44 9.33 5.89 -8.32
N HIS A 45 9.95 4.82 -8.83
CA HIS A 45 9.36 4.06 -9.92
C HIS A 45 8.09 3.31 -9.50
N ILE A 46 7.96 3.02 -8.19
CA ILE A 46 6.87 2.28 -7.59
C ILE A 46 5.93 3.22 -6.81
N GLY A 47 6.47 4.01 -5.88
CA GLY A 47 5.74 4.85 -4.93
C GLY A 47 4.81 5.85 -5.57
N ARG A 48 5.12 6.31 -6.80
CA ARG A 48 4.25 7.18 -7.60
C ARG A 48 2.85 6.62 -7.87
N PHE A 49 2.65 5.32 -7.72
CA PHE A 49 1.35 4.65 -7.90
C PHE A 49 0.62 4.40 -6.58
N PHE A 50 1.24 4.71 -5.43
CA PHE A 50 0.71 4.44 -4.11
C PHE A 50 0.22 5.74 -3.48
N HIS A 51 -1.06 5.79 -3.15
CA HIS A 51 -1.67 6.94 -2.48
C HIS A 51 -2.06 6.55 -1.07
N PHE A 52 -1.36 7.11 -0.10
CA PHE A 52 -1.64 6.87 1.30
C PHE A 52 -2.59 7.92 1.86
N THR A 53 -3.54 7.47 2.69
CA THR A 53 -4.50 8.36 3.33
C THR A 53 -4.67 8.02 4.81
N GLU A 54 -4.94 9.06 5.60
CA GLU A 54 -5.29 8.94 7.01
C GLU A 54 -6.81 9.08 7.20
N SER A 55 -7.42 8.10 7.86
CA SER A 55 -8.84 8.05 8.20
C SER A 55 -9.01 7.29 9.52
N TYR A 56 -10.17 6.67 9.75
CA TYR A 56 -10.40 5.79 10.90
C TYR A 56 -9.68 4.44 10.72
N GLY A 57 -9.17 3.88 11.82
CA GLY A 57 -8.57 2.54 11.83
C GLY A 57 -7.18 2.50 12.48
N GLN A 58 -6.49 1.37 12.30
CA GLN A 58 -5.12 1.20 12.78
C GLN A 58 -4.17 2.08 11.96
N LYS A 59 -3.34 2.86 12.67
CA LYS A 59 -2.33 3.74 12.07
C LYS A 59 -1.00 3.02 11.89
N PHE A 60 -0.31 3.38 10.83
CA PHE A 60 1.02 2.93 10.45
C PHE A 60 1.86 4.16 10.07
N SER A 61 3.16 4.13 10.35
CA SER A 61 4.12 5.13 9.88
C SER A 61 4.72 4.70 8.55
N ILE A 62 4.36 5.37 7.45
CA ILE A 62 4.91 5.12 6.12
C ILE A 62 5.83 6.29 5.76
N ASN A 63 7.14 6.03 5.68
CA ASN A 63 8.17 7.07 5.49
C ASN A 63 8.02 8.29 6.42
N GLY A 64 7.63 8.04 7.67
CA GLY A 64 7.45 9.08 8.69
C GLY A 64 6.09 9.79 8.67
N PHE A 65 5.22 9.46 7.71
CA PHE A 65 3.86 9.97 7.62
C PHE A 65 2.84 8.99 8.18
N SER A 66 1.85 9.50 8.92
CA SER A 66 0.78 8.65 9.45
C SER A 66 -0.19 8.26 8.35
N SER A 67 -0.45 6.96 8.22
CA SER A 67 -1.33 6.40 7.21
C SER A 67 -2.18 5.27 7.78
N THR A 68 -3.37 5.11 7.22
CA THR A 68 -4.31 4.03 7.60
C THR A 68 -4.72 3.18 6.40
N HIS A 69 -4.77 3.79 5.22
CA HIS A 69 -5.18 3.17 3.98
C HIS A 69 -4.18 3.45 2.86
N VAL A 70 -4.20 2.59 1.87
CA VAL A 70 -3.48 2.74 0.60
C VAL A 70 -4.45 2.49 -0.56
N SER A 71 -4.41 3.33 -1.57
CA SER A 71 -4.96 3.03 -2.90
C SER A 71 -3.82 2.93 -3.90
N ILE A 72 -3.96 2.01 -4.85
CA ILE A 72 -2.96 1.78 -5.89
C ILE A 72 -3.58 2.12 -7.25
N ASP A 73 -2.85 2.87 -8.06
CA ASP A 73 -3.21 3.22 -9.44
C ASP A 73 -3.06 2.02 -10.38
N ALA A 74 -3.91 1.92 -11.40
CA ALA A 74 -3.90 0.80 -12.34
C ALA A 74 -2.60 0.73 -13.15
N GLU A 75 -1.97 1.87 -13.39
CA GLU A 75 -0.71 2.03 -14.12
C GLU A 75 0.47 1.30 -13.47
N ILE A 76 0.35 0.84 -12.22
CA ILE A 76 1.31 -0.07 -11.60
C ILE A 76 1.55 -1.32 -12.47
N GLU A 77 0.53 -1.79 -13.21
CA GLU A 77 0.62 -2.95 -14.10
C GLU A 77 1.64 -2.77 -15.23
N THR A 78 2.07 -1.54 -15.53
CA THR A 78 3.12 -1.27 -16.54
C THR A 78 4.53 -1.67 -16.08
N ILE A 79 4.73 -1.92 -14.78
CA ILE A 79 6.03 -2.30 -14.20
C ILE A 79 6.00 -3.63 -13.46
N LEU A 80 4.90 -4.39 -13.59
CA LEU A 80 4.69 -5.70 -12.95
C LEU A 80 5.10 -6.88 -13.84
#